data_AF-A0A497FJK8-F1
#
_entry.id   AF-A0A497FJK8-F1
#
_cell.length_a   1.000
_cell.length_b   1.000
_cell.length_c   1.000
_cell.angle_alpha   90.00
_cell.angle_beta   90.00
_cell.angle_gamma   90.00
#
_symmetry.space_group_name_H-M   'P 1'
#
loop_
_entity.id
_entity.type
_entity.pdbx_description
1 polymer ?
#
loop_
_entity_poly.entity_id
_entity_poly.type
_entity_poly.pdbx_seq_one_letter_code
_entity_poly.pdbx_strand_id
1 'polypeptide(L)'
;MVDKVSQTIKVSKLTKVLLARYAARLQEKLGRRVSFDEALRHLLVSCDKKPELLTEVLGSVPGLSSKEVFQERRLDYERRAGKLCL
;
A
#
# COMPACT_ATOMS: atom_id res chain seq x y z
N MET A 1 -4.67 19.91 -12.15
CA MET A 1 -5.52 18.84 -12.71
C MET A 1 -4.55 17.79 -13.23
N VAL A 2 -4.50 16.59 -12.65
CA VAL A 2 -3.57 15.54 -13.11
C VAL A 2 -4.25 14.86 -14.29
N ASP A 3 -3.72 15.06 -15.49
CA ASP A 3 -4.25 14.44 -16.69
C ASP A 3 -4.26 12.91 -16.53
N LYS A 4 -5.45 12.33 -16.68
CA LYS A 4 -5.62 10.87 -16.65
C LYS A 4 -5.14 10.31 -17.97
N VAL A 5 -3.83 10.11 -18.09
CA VAL A 5 -3.22 9.48 -19.26
C VAL A 5 -3.72 8.04 -19.34
N SER A 6 -4.51 7.70 -20.37
CA SER A 6 -5.04 6.34 -20.59
C SER A 6 -4.00 5.45 -21.26
N GLN A 7 -2.94 5.09 -20.54
CA GLN A 7 -2.00 4.07 -20.99
C GLN A 7 -2.58 2.67 -20.74
N THR A 8 -2.65 1.85 -21.78
CA THR A 8 -3.15 0.46 -21.68
C THR A 8 -1.99 -0.51 -21.66
N ILE A 9 -1.84 -1.25 -20.56
CA ILE A 9 -0.86 -2.33 -20.44
C ILE A 9 -1.58 -3.66 -20.70
N LYS A 10 -1.10 -4.42 -21.68
CA LYS A 10 -1.59 -5.79 -21.91
C LYS A 10 -0.96 -6.72 -20.87
N VAL A 11 -1.80 -7.52 -20.22
CA VAL A 11 -1.38 -8.50 -19.21
C VAL A 11 -1.96 -9.88 -19.50
N SER A 12 -1.30 -10.91 -18.98
CA SER A 12 -1.74 -12.30 -19.15
C SER A 12 -3.13 -12.53 -18.54
N LYS A 13 -3.85 -13.54 -19.02
CA LYS A 13 -5.16 -13.93 -18.46
C LYS A 13 -5.05 -14.30 -16.97
N LEU A 14 -3.96 -14.99 -16.59
CA LEU A 14 -3.68 -15.34 -15.21
C LEU A 14 -3.54 -14.09 -14.33
N THR A 15 -2.79 -13.08 -14.78
CA THR A 15 -2.60 -11.81 -14.05
C THR A 15 -3.94 -11.12 -13.78
N LYS A 16 -4.86 -11.11 -14.76
CA LYS A 16 -6.22 -10.55 -14.58
C LYS A 16 -7.00 -11.28 -13.48
N VAL A 17 -6.94 -12.61 -13.47
CA VAL A 17 -7.61 -13.44 -12.46
C VAL A 17 -7.02 -13.19 -11.07
N LEU A 18 -5.69 -13.07 -10.96
CA LEU A 18 -5.02 -12.78 -9.70
C LEU A 18 -5.40 -11.41 -9.16
N LEU A 19 -5.43 -10.39 -10.01
CA LEU A 19 -5.86 -9.04 -9.61
C LEU A 19 -7.32 -9.02 -9.14
N ALA A 20 -8.20 -9.76 -9.83
CA ALA A 20 -9.59 -9.89 -9.43
C ALA A 20 -9.74 -10.56 -8.05
N ARG A 21 -9.02 -11.67 -7.81
CA ARG A 21 -8.98 -12.33 -6.50
C ARG A 21 -8.44 -11.41 -5.40
N TYR A 22 -7.39 -10.65 -5.70
CA TYR A 22 -6.83 -9.71 -4.75
C TYR A 22 -7.81 -8.59 -4.39
N ALA A 23 -8.48 -7.99 -5.39
CA ALA A 23 -9.48 -6.96 -5.18
C ALA A 23 -10.67 -7.48 -4.33
N ALA A 24 -11.14 -8.70 -4.58
CA ALA A 24 -12.21 -9.33 -3.79
C ALA A 24 -11.81 -9.48 -2.31
N ARG A 25 -10.61 -10.02 -2.03
CA ARG A 25 -10.07 -10.13 -0.66
C ARG A 25 -9.94 -8.77 0.02
N LEU A 26 -9.50 -7.75 -0.73
CA LEU A 26 -9.36 -6.40 -0.19
C LEU A 26 -10.72 -5.77 0.10
N GLN A 27 -11.72 -6.03 -0.75
CA GLN A 27 -13.11 -5.60 -0.54
C GLN A 27 -13.73 -6.24 0.70
N GLU A 28 -13.54 -7.55 0.93
CA GLU A 28 -13.98 -8.23 2.16
C GLU A 28 -13.34 -7.59 3.40
N LYS A 29 -12.03 -7.34 3.37
CA LYS A 29 -11.30 -6.72 4.50
C LYS A 29 -11.75 -5.30 4.82
N LEU A 30 -12.06 -4.50 3.80
CA LEU A 30 -12.42 -3.10 3.97
C LEU A 30 -13.92 -2.87 4.15
N GLY A 31 -14.75 -3.92 3.94
CA GLY A 31 -16.22 -3.80 4.03
C GLY A 31 -16.83 -2.87 2.98
N ARG A 32 -16.10 -2.55 1.91
CA ARG A 32 -16.56 -1.67 0.82
C ARG A 32 -16.03 -2.11 -0.53
N ARG A 33 -16.68 -1.64 -1.59
CA ARG A 33 -16.25 -1.91 -2.97
C ARG A 33 -14.84 -1.38 -3.23
N VAL A 34 -14.03 -2.17 -3.92
CA VAL A 34 -12.64 -1.85 -4.28
C VAL A 34 -12.48 -1.93 -5.79
N SER A 35 -11.89 -0.89 -6.39
CA SER A 35 -11.58 -0.88 -7.83
C SER A 35 -10.25 -1.57 -8.15
N PHE A 36 -10.02 -1.96 -9.40
CA PHE A 36 -8.73 -2.54 -9.80
C PHE A 36 -7.57 -1.55 -9.67
N ASP A 37 -7.79 -0.25 -9.94
CA ASP A 37 -6.79 0.79 -9.71
C ASP A 37 -6.41 0.89 -8.22
N GLU A 38 -7.40 0.80 -7.34
CA GLU A 38 -7.16 0.78 -5.90
C GLU A 38 -6.41 -0.47 -5.46
N ALA A 39 -6.81 -1.64 -5.94
CA ALA A 39 -6.13 -2.90 -5.68
C ALA A 39 -4.66 -2.86 -6.15
N LEU A 40 -4.39 -2.30 -7.33
CA LEU A 40 -3.04 -2.11 -7.85
C LEU A 40 -2.21 -1.15 -6.99
N ARG A 41 -2.77 0.02 -6.63
CA ARG A 41 -2.10 0.96 -5.72
C ARG A 41 -1.78 0.29 -4.38
N HIS A 42 -2.73 -0.48 -3.84
CA HIS A 42 -2.53 -1.21 -2.61
C HIS A 42 -1.41 -2.25 -2.75
N LEU A 43 -1.37 -3.01 -3.85
CA LEU A 43 -0.27 -3.95 -4.14
C LEU A 43 1.08 -3.23 -4.20
N LEU A 44 1.20 -2.15 -4.98
CA LEU A 44 2.46 -1.41 -5.13
C LEU A 44 2.95 -0.85 -3.79
N VAL A 45 2.07 -0.19 -3.04
CA VAL A 45 2.40 0.37 -1.71
C VAL A 45 2.68 -0.72 -0.68
N SER A 46 2.09 -1.91 -0.84
CA SER A 46 2.34 -3.05 0.06
C SER A 46 3.64 -3.77 -0.28
N CYS A 47 4.01 -3.85 -1.56
CA CYS A 47 5.25 -4.47 -2.03
C CYS A 47 6.50 -3.65 -1.63
N ASP A 48 6.38 -2.33 -1.50
CA ASP A 48 7.45 -1.47 -0.98
C ASP A 48 7.71 -1.66 0.52
N LYS A 49 6.80 -2.34 1.24
CA LYS A 49 7.00 -2.69 2.64
C LYS A 49 7.72 -4.03 2.68
N LYS A 50 9.06 -3.98 2.69
CA LYS A 50 9.92 -5.09 3.14
C LYS A 50 10.25 -4.88 4.61
N PRO A 51 9.37 -5.28 5.54
CA PRO A 51 9.62 -5.12 6.96
C PRO A 51 10.89 -5.86 7.41
N GLU A 52 11.30 -6.89 6.67
CA GLU A 52 12.53 -7.63 6.92
C GLU A 52 13.76 -6.73 6.74
N LEU A 53 13.81 -5.91 5.68
CA LEU A 53 14.91 -4.97 5.44
C LEU A 53 15.01 -3.89 6.51
N LEU A 54 13.87 -3.36 6.97
CA LEU A 54 13.87 -2.38 8.07
C LEU A 54 14.32 -3.01 9.39
N THR A 55 14.02 -4.29 9.58
CA THR A 55 14.45 -5.04 10.77
C THR A 55 15.95 -5.36 10.71
N GLU A 56 16.50 -5.69 9.54
CA GLU A 56 17.95 -5.85 9.34
C GLU A 56 18.71 -4.54 9.58
N VAL A 57 18.20 -3.42 9.06
CA VAL A 57 18.85 -2.10 9.21
C VAL A 57 18.74 -1.59 10.65
N LEU A 58 17.57 -1.65 11.28
CA LEU A 58 17.35 -1.10 12.62
C LEU A 58 17.78 -2.05 13.74
N GLY A 59 17.71 -3.37 13.51
CA GLY A 59 18.23 -4.37 14.45
C GLY A 59 19.75 -4.28 14.67
N SER A 60 20.47 -3.56 13.80
CA SER A 60 21.89 -3.26 13.97
C SER A 60 22.18 -2.14 14.98
N VAL A 61 21.18 -1.33 15.36
CA VAL A 61 21.34 -0.22 16.29
C VAL A 61 20.67 -0.54 17.63
N PRO A 62 21.43 -0.65 18.74
CA PRO A 62 20.87 -0.96 20.04
C PRO A 62 19.82 0.07 20.48
N GLY A 63 18.63 -0.40 20.86
CA GLY A 63 17.57 0.43 21.43
C GLY A 63 16.58 1.05 20.44
N LEU A 64 16.71 0.83 19.12
CA LEU A 64 15.74 1.28 18.13
C LEU A 64 14.89 0.12 17.62
N SER A 65 13.57 0.19 17.82
CA SER A 65 12.66 -0.81 17.28
C SER A 65 12.11 -0.41 15.92
N SER A 66 12.10 -1.34 14.96
CA SER A 66 11.38 -1.14 13.69
C SER A 66 9.90 -0.80 13.91
N LYS A 67 9.31 -1.27 15.02
CA LYS A 67 7.93 -1.00 15.42
C LYS A 67 7.65 0.49 15.67
N GLU A 68 8.59 1.22 16.28
CA GLU A 68 8.45 2.65 16.58
C GLU A 68 8.44 3.47 15.30
N VAL A 69 9.30 3.11 14.33
CA VAL A 69 9.35 3.73 13.01
C VAL A 69 8.06 3.53 12.23
N PHE A 70 7.46 2.33 12.29
CA PHE A 70 6.17 2.08 11.67
C PHE A 70 5.02 2.87 12.32
N GLN A 71 5.07 3.06 13.65
CA GLN A 71 4.07 3.84 14.39
C GLN A 71 4.15 5.33 14.03
N GLU A 72 5.32 5.94 14.08
CA GLU A 72 5.50 7.35 13.67
C GLU A 72 5.08 7.57 12.22
N ARG A 73 5.42 6.65 11.32
CA ARG A 73 4.99 6.76 9.92
C ARG A 73 3.47 6.69 9.78
N ARG A 74 2.78 5.88 10.60
CA ARG A 74 1.30 5.85 10.62
C ARG A 74 0.73 7.19 11.10
N LEU A 75 1.28 7.73 12.19
CA LEU A 75 0.90 9.04 12.72
C LEU A 75 1.14 10.16 11.70
N ASP A 76 2.22 10.09 10.92
CA ASP A 76 2.48 11.02 9.82
C ASP A 76 1.41 10.98 8.72
N TYR A 77 0.96 9.79 8.34
CA TYR A 77 -0.14 9.67 7.39
C TYR A 77 -1.44 10.24 7.95
N GLU A 78 -1.74 9.99 9.23
CA GLU A 78 -2.91 10.54 9.91
C GLU A 78 -2.83 12.09 9.99
N ARG A 79 -1.66 12.64 10.33
CA ARG A 79 -1.39 14.10 10.31
C ARG A 79 -1.59 14.71 8.92
N ARG A 80 -1.10 14.04 7.87
CA ARG A 80 -1.26 14.51 6.47
C ARG A 80 -2.70 14.39 5.99
N ALA A 81 -3.38 13.31 6.33
CA ALA A 81 -4.79 13.10 5.99
C ALA A 81 -5.70 14.14 6.68
N GLY A 82 -5.43 14.49 7.94
CA GLY A 82 -6.15 15.56 8.64
C GLY A 82 -5.92 16.95 8.05
N LYS A 83 -4.71 17.23 7.52
CA LYS A 83 -4.39 18.49 6.82
C LYS A 83 -5.02 18.64 5.44
N LEU A 84 -5.52 17.55 4.84
CA LEU A 84 -6.26 17.56 3.57
C LEU A 84 -7.75 17.90 3.74
N CYS A 85 -8.22 18.05 4.99
CA CYS A 85 -9.60 18.42 5.33
C CYS A 85 -9.76 19.90 5.77
N LEU A 86 -8.78 20.77 5.49
CA LEU A 86 -8.88 22.23 5.65
C LEU A 86 -8.69 22.93 4.31
#